data_AF-A0A962CNJ2-F1
#
_entry.id   AF-A0A962CNJ2-F1
#
_cell.length_a   1.000
_cell.length_b   1.000
_cell.length_c   1.000
_cell.angle_alpha   90.00
_cell.angle_beta   90.00
_cell.angle_gamma   90.00
#
_symmetry.space_group_name_H-M   'P 1'
#
loop_
_entity.id
_entity.type
_entity.pdbx_description
1 polymer ?
#
loop_
_entity_poly.entity_id
_entity_poly.type
_entity_poly.pdbx_seq_one_letter_code
_entity_poly.pdbx_strand_id
1 'polypeptide(L)' 'MSTMFVCLCHPFNDKKVKDHLDGHGKRARVGDTYRACSGGENPECCQCLSTLKDIVKDHNKTVTA' A
#
# COMPACT_ATOMS: atom_id res chain seq x y z
N MET A 1 0.84 -9.66 -16.05
CA MET A 1 0.44 -9.25 -14.69
C MET A 1 -0.45 -8.02 -14.82
N SER A 2 -1.75 -8.16 -14.58
CA SER A 2 -2.69 -7.03 -14.61
C SER A 2 -2.49 -6.20 -13.35
N THR A 3 -2.01 -4.98 -13.53
CA THR A 3 -1.78 -4.01 -12.45
C THR A 3 -3.13 -3.45 -12.00
N MET A 4 -3.53 -3.70 -10.76
CA MET A 4 -4.78 -3.17 -10.20
C MET A 4 -4.53 -1.79 -9.60
N PHE A 5 -5.33 -0.79 -9.98
CA PHE A 5 -5.33 0.49 -9.28
C PHE A 5 -5.87 0.30 -7.85
N VAL A 6 -5.07 0.69 -6.87
CA VAL A 6 -5.44 0.59 -5.45
C VAL A 6 -6.20 1.83 -5.03
N CYS A 7 -5.80 3.01 -5.50
CA CYS A 7 -6.48 4.26 -5.26
C CYS A 7 -6.71 5.01 -6.58
N LEU A 8 -7.90 5.59 -6.72
CA LEU A 8 -8.29 6.41 -7.88
C LEU A 8 -8.19 7.91 -7.58
N CYS A 9 -8.39 8.35 -6.32
CA CYS A 9 -8.23 9.74 -5.92
C CYS A 9 -6.76 10.18 -6.03
N HIS A 10 -5.86 9.37 -5.47
CA HIS A 10 -4.41 9.53 -5.62
C HIS A 10 -3.90 8.30 -6.37
N PRO A 11 -3.71 8.40 -7.70
CA PRO A 11 -3.50 7.22 -8.53
C PRO A 11 -2.21 6.50 -8.18
N PHE A 12 -2.37 5.32 -7.57
CA PHE A 12 -1.30 4.35 -7.40
C PHE A 12 -1.85 2.93 -7.52
N ASN A 13 -0.95 2.00 -7.83
CA ASN A 13 -1.30 0.61 -8.13
C ASN A 13 -0.68 -0.38 -7.15
N ASP A 14 -1.14 -1.63 -7.21
CA ASP A 14 -0.68 -2.70 -6.33
C ASP A 14 0.81 -2.99 -6.49
N LYS A 15 1.36 -2.82 -7.70
CA LYS A 15 2.80 -2.97 -7.96
C LYS A 15 3.62 -1.98 -7.16
N LYS A 16 3.24 -0.70 -7.15
CA LYS A 16 3.92 0.35 -6.38
C LYS A 16 3.86 0.08 -4.87
N VAL A 17 2.71 -0.42 -4.40
CA VAL A 17 2.55 -0.84 -3.00
C VAL A 17 3.50 -1.99 -2.67
N LYS A 18 3.52 -3.05 -3.49
CA LYS A 18 4.39 -4.22 -3.28
C LYS A 18 5.88 -3.85 -3.34
N ASP A 19 6.29 -3.04 -4.29
CA ASP A 19 7.67 -2.56 -4.44
C ASP A 19 8.14 -1.80 -3.18
N HIS A 20 7.30 -0.92 -2.65
CA HIS A 20 7.57 -0.22 -1.39
C HIS A 20 7.67 -1.17 -0.18
N LEU A 21 6.80 -2.17 -0.11
CA LEU A 21 6.76 -3.13 0.99
C LEU A 21 7.99 -4.06 0.98
N ASP A 22 8.36 -4.58 -0.20
CA ASP A 22 9.51 -5.45 -0.39
C ASP A 22 10.82 -4.72 -0.08
N GLY A 23 10.96 -3.47 -0.54
CA GLY A 23 12.13 -2.64 -0.26
C GLY A 23 12.35 -2.30 1.22
N HIS A 24 11.31 -2.43 2.06
CA HIS A 24 11.42 -2.18 3.50
C HIS A 24 11.94 -3.38 4.30
N GLY A 25 11.72 -4.62 3.84
CA GLY A 25 12.13 -5.86 4.52
C GLY A 25 11.60 -6.03 5.95
N LYS A 26 10.67 -5.18 6.38
CA LYS A 26 10.13 -5.09 7.75
C LYS A 26 8.62 -4.86 7.71
N ARG A 27 7.99 -4.97 8.88
CA ARG A 27 6.56 -4.69 9.03
C ARG A 27 6.26 -3.26 8.59
N ALA A 28 5.23 -3.09 7.77
CA ALA A 28 4.77 -1.80 7.27
C ALA A 28 3.45 -1.38 7.93
N ARG A 29 3.18 -0.07 7.91
CA ARG A 29 1.93 0.52 8.38
C ARG A 29 1.17 1.07 7.19
N VAL A 30 -0.14 0.88 7.17
CA VAL A 30 -1.03 1.31 6.08
C VAL A 30 -0.88 2.81 5.78
N GLY A 31 -0.80 3.66 6.81
CA GLY A 31 -0.65 5.11 6.63
C GLY A 31 0.69 5.50 5.99
N ASP A 32 1.79 4.88 6.42
CA ASP A 32 3.12 5.10 5.83
C ASP A 32 3.17 4.62 4.38
N THR A 33 2.62 3.43 4.12
CA THR A 33 2.52 2.88 2.75
C THR A 33 1.65 3.76 1.85
N TYR A 34 0.54 4.28 2.36
CA TYR A 34 -0.32 5.21 1.62
C TYR A 34 0.43 6.48 1.25
N ARG A 35 1.07 7.16 2.22
CA ARG A 35 1.86 8.38 1.96
C ARG A 35 2.99 8.11 0.96
N ALA A 36 3.71 7.00 1.12
CA ALA A 36 4.78 6.64 0.18
C ALA A 36 4.26 6.43 -1.25
N CYS A 37 3.11 5.77 -1.40
CA CYS A 37 2.56 5.46 -2.73
C CYS A 37 1.85 6.66 -3.38
N SER A 38 1.25 7.54 -2.58
CA SER A 38 0.49 8.71 -3.03
C SER A 38 1.32 9.99 -3.18
N GLY A 39 2.59 9.99 -2.76
CA GLY A 39 3.46 11.19 -2.83
C GLY A 39 3.35 12.11 -1.62
N GLY A 40 2.87 11.60 -0.48
CA GLY A 40 2.73 12.34 0.77
C GLY A 40 1.30 12.78 1.10
N GLU A 41 0.35 12.45 0.22
CA GLU A 41 -1.07 12.81 0.36
C GLU A 41 -1.77 12.06 1.49
N ASN A 42 -2.94 12.58 1.88
CA ASN A 42 -3.85 11.93 2.81
C ASN A 42 -5.00 11.23 2.07
N PRO A 43 -5.69 10.25 2.70
CA PRO A 43 -6.87 9.61 2.10
C PRO A 43 -8.03 10.60 1.95
N GLU A 44 -8.57 10.74 0.74
CA GLU A 44 -9.77 11.57 0.49
C GLU A 44 -11.07 10.79 0.71
N CYS A 45 -11.31 9.75 -0.09
CA CYS A 45 -12.56 8.97 -0.05
C CYS A 45 -12.49 7.72 0.83
N CYS A 46 -11.29 7.37 1.31
CA CYS A 46 -10.98 6.19 2.13
C CYS A 46 -11.35 4.82 1.52
N GLN A 47 -11.89 4.75 0.30
CA GLN A 47 -12.30 3.49 -0.35
C GLN A 47 -11.12 2.56 -0.64
N CYS A 48 -9.97 3.14 -0.99
CA CYS A 48 -8.72 2.42 -1.27
C CYS A 48 -8.06 1.83 -0.03
N LEU A 49 -8.44 2.28 1.17
CA LEU A 49 -7.76 1.88 2.41
C LEU A 49 -8.03 0.42 2.76
N SER A 50 -9.21 -0.11 2.43
CA SER A 50 -9.54 -1.52 2.66
C SER A 50 -8.60 -2.43 1.86
N THR A 51 -8.47 -2.18 0.55
CA THR A 51 -7.56 -2.91 -0.33
C THR A 51 -6.11 -2.77 0.13
N LEU A 52 -5.68 -1.54 0.46
CA LEU A 52 -4.33 -1.28 0.93
C LEU A 52 -4.04 -2.01 2.25
N LYS A 53 -5.01 -2.05 3.17
CA LYS A 53 -4.90 -2.74 4.45
C LYS A 53 -4.73 -4.24 4.27
N ASP A 54 -5.46 -4.86 3.33
CA ASP A 54 -5.29 -6.28 3.03
C ASP A 54 -3.88 -6.57 2.46
N ILE A 55 -3.40 -5.75 1.52
CA ILE A 55 -2.04 -5.91 0.96
C ILE A 55 -0.97 -5.79 2.06
N VAL A 56 -1.06 -4.74 2.89
CA VAL A 56 -0.10 -4.52 3.99
C VAL A 56 -0.20 -5.62 5.04
N LYS A 57 -1.40 -6.12 5.34
CA LYS A 57 -1.62 -7.22 6.28
C LYS A 57 -0.99 -8.51 5.76
N ASP A 58 -1.13 -8.80 4.47
CA ASP A 58 -0.51 -9.96 3.83
C ASP A 58 1.01 -9.90 3.92
N HIS A 59 1.62 -8.78 3.52
CA HIS A 59 3.05 -8.54 3.68
C HIS A 59 3.52 -8.70 5.14
N ASN A 60 2.78 -8.16 6.09
CA ASN A 60 3.13 -8.26 7.50
C ASN A 60 3.00 -9.68 8.07
N LYS A 61 2.39 -10.63 7.37
CA LYS A 61 2.42 -12.06 7.72
C LYS A 61 3.67 -12.76 7.20
N THR A 62 4.20 -12.31 6.06
CA THR A 62 5.39 -12.90 5.44
C THR A 62 6.68 -12.37 6.07
N VAL A 63 6.64 -11.16 6.63
CA VAL A 63 7.72 -10.61 7.45
C VAL A 63 7.64 -11.17 8.87
N THR A 64 8.48 -12.15 9.18
CA THR A 64 8.73 -12.62 10.55
C THR A 64 9.38 -11.49 11.36
N ALA A 65 8.85 -11.24 12.56
CA ALA A 65 9.30 -10.16 13.44
C ALA A 65 10.74 -10.36 13.96
#